data_AF-A0A212D0E6-F1
#
_entry.id   AF-A0A212D0E6-F1
#
_cell.length_a   1.000
_cell.length_b   1.000
_cell.length_c   1.000
_cell.angle_alpha   90.00
_cell.angle_beta   90.00
_cell.angle_gamma   90.00
#
_symmetry.space_group_name_H-M   'P 1'
#
loop_
_entity.id
_entity.type
_entity.pdbx_description
1 polymer ?
#
loop_
_entity_poly.entity_id
_entity_poly.type
_entity_poly.pdbx_seq_one_letter_code
_entity_poly.pdbx_strand_id
1 'polypeptide(L)'
;LRDTGKQSINSDWKIEHSGAFNIAGTTVHYIRRGLWEKISAKGPTTTPLHLLVLLFQDQNYGLHYEYTIPSDPPPENQSSKAPEPLFMWTHTGWEDCDATCGG
;
A
#
# COMPACT_ATOMS: atom_id res chain seq x y z
N LEU A 1 -4.56 -10.32 5.90
CA LEU A 1 -4.93 -9.86 4.53
C LEU A 1 -5.93 -10.85 3.97
N ARG A 2 -7.04 -10.42 3.38
CA ARG A 2 -8.04 -11.32 2.78
C ARG A 2 -8.60 -10.76 1.48
N ASP A 3 -9.04 -11.62 0.57
CA ASP A 3 -9.84 -11.21 -0.59
C ASP A 3 -11.33 -11.11 -0.26
N THR A 4 -12.16 -10.73 -1.24
CA THR A 4 -13.63 -10.78 -1.14
C THR A 4 -14.18 -12.21 -1.17
N GLY A 5 -13.33 -13.21 -1.39
CA GLY A 5 -13.65 -14.62 -1.36
C GLY A 5 -13.39 -15.25 0.00
N LYS A 6 -12.76 -16.43 -0.02
CA LYS A 6 -12.44 -17.23 1.18
C LYS A 6 -10.95 -17.28 1.50
N GLN A 7 -10.08 -16.60 0.73
CA GLN A 7 -8.64 -16.72 0.89
C GLN A 7 -8.10 -15.62 1.81
N SER A 8 -7.38 -16.03 2.85
CA SER A 8 -6.81 -15.10 3.82
C SER A 8 -5.49 -15.58 4.42
N ILE A 9 -4.62 -14.62 4.70
CA ILE A 9 -3.50 -14.76 5.64
C ILE A 9 -4.02 -14.40 7.03
N ASN A 10 -3.60 -15.18 8.02
CA ASN A 10 -4.04 -15.12 9.42
C ASN A 10 -5.52 -15.49 9.61
N SER A 11 -5.93 -16.58 8.95
CA SER A 11 -7.27 -17.16 9.13
C SER A 11 -7.46 -17.64 10.58
N ASP A 12 -8.71 -17.67 11.06
CA ASP A 12 -9.07 -18.11 12.42
C ASP A 12 -8.37 -17.37 13.56
N TRP A 13 -8.02 -16.09 13.36
CA TRP A 13 -7.33 -15.25 14.35
C TRP A 13 -5.94 -15.76 14.76
N LYS A 14 -5.35 -16.66 13.96
CA LYS A 14 -4.02 -17.22 14.19
C LYS A 14 -3.00 -16.53 13.31
N ILE A 15 -1.82 -16.30 13.84
CA ILE A 15 -0.69 -15.76 13.08
C ILE A 15 -0.14 -16.89 12.21
N GLU A 16 -0.14 -16.69 10.90
CA GLU A 16 0.36 -17.64 9.91
C GLU A 16 1.89 -17.63 9.88
N HIS A 17 2.49 -18.69 9.35
CA HIS A 17 3.94 -18.69 9.10
C HIS A 17 4.30 -17.81 7.89
N SER A 18 5.55 -17.30 7.88
CA SER A 18 6.08 -16.58 6.71
C SER A 18 6.05 -17.49 5.48
N GLY A 19 5.61 -16.97 4.34
CA GLY A 19 5.40 -17.78 3.15
C GLY A 19 4.82 -17.02 1.96
N ALA A 20 4.51 -17.78 0.90
CA ALA A 20 3.85 -17.30 -0.29
C ALA A 20 2.42 -17.85 -0.34
N PHE A 21 1.45 -16.96 -0.58
CA PHE A 21 0.02 -17.25 -0.54
C PHE A 21 -0.62 -16.79 -1.85
N ASN A 22 -1.46 -17.62 -2.45
CA ASN A 22 -2.25 -17.23 -3.61
C ASN A 22 -3.55 -16.59 -3.12
N ILE A 23 -3.70 -15.28 -3.31
CA ILE A 23 -4.85 -14.48 -2.85
C ILE A 23 -5.17 -13.44 -3.91
N ALA A 24 -6.46 -13.23 -4.20
CA ALA A 24 -6.93 -12.24 -5.17
C ALA A 24 -6.24 -12.34 -6.55
N GLY A 25 -5.96 -13.56 -7.01
CA GLY A 25 -5.35 -13.81 -8.33
C GLY A 25 -3.85 -13.52 -8.44
N THR A 26 -3.17 -13.15 -7.34
CA THR A 26 -1.72 -12.92 -7.32
C THR A 26 -1.05 -13.69 -6.18
N THR A 27 0.26 -13.90 -6.31
CA THR A 27 1.08 -14.37 -5.19
C THR A 27 1.38 -13.20 -4.25
N VAL A 28 1.00 -13.38 -2.99
CA VAL A 28 1.28 -12.51 -1.85
C VAL A 28 2.39 -13.12 -1.02
N HIS A 29 3.48 -12.39 -0.82
CA HIS A 29 4.56 -12.77 0.07
C HIS A 29 4.32 -12.13 1.43
N TYR A 30 4.24 -12.95 2.47
CA TYR A 30 4.11 -12.54 3.85
C TYR A 30 5.37 -12.94 4.63
N ILE A 31 5.97 -11.96 5.30
CA ILE A 31 7.17 -12.15 6.10
C ILE A 31 6.90 -11.58 7.49
N ARG A 32 7.20 -12.38 8.51
CA ARG A 32 7.13 -12.00 9.92
C ARG A 32 8.47 -12.22 10.62
N ARG A 33 8.92 -11.20 11.35
CA ARG A 33 10.13 -11.25 12.21
C ARG A 33 9.80 -10.62 13.57
N GLY A 34 9.48 -11.46 14.55
CA GLY A 34 9.01 -10.99 15.87
C GLY A 34 7.67 -10.26 15.76
N LEU A 35 7.67 -8.96 16.04
CA LEU A 35 6.52 -8.05 15.90
C LEU A 35 6.46 -7.33 14.54
N TRP A 36 7.50 -7.43 13.73
CA TRP A 36 7.54 -6.81 12.41
C TRP A 36 6.91 -7.71 11.35
N GLU A 37 6.04 -7.13 10.52
CA GLU A 37 5.34 -7.82 9.44
C GLU A 37 5.46 -7.04 8.13
N LYS A 38 5.67 -7.76 7.02
CA LYS A 38 5.65 -7.21 5.67
C LYS A 38 4.82 -8.08 4.75
N ILE A 39 3.99 -7.44 3.94
CA ILE A 39 3.17 -8.06 2.92
C ILE A 39 3.51 -7.39 1.59
N SER A 40 3.81 -8.18 0.55
CA SER A 40 4.05 -7.66 -0.79
C SER A 40 3.43 -8.55 -1.86
N ALA A 41 2.84 -7.95 -2.88
CA ALA A 41 2.31 -8.63 -4.05
C ALA A 41 2.71 -7.86 -5.31
N LYS A 42 3.06 -8.57 -6.39
CA LYS A 42 3.37 -7.94 -7.68
C LYS A 42 2.12 -7.56 -8.47
N GLY A 43 0.96 -8.15 -8.13
CA GLY A 43 -0.27 -8.00 -8.89
C GLY A 43 -0.22 -8.70 -10.26
N PRO A 44 -1.22 -8.45 -11.12
CA PRO A 44 -2.44 -7.70 -10.84
C PRO A 44 -3.35 -8.44 -9.86
N THR A 45 -4.16 -7.69 -9.10
CA THR A 45 -5.20 -8.26 -8.25
C THR A 45 -6.51 -8.37 -9.02
N THR A 46 -7.13 -9.54 -9.03
CA THR A 46 -8.42 -9.77 -9.72
C THR A 46 -9.63 -9.45 -8.85
N THR A 47 -9.43 -9.32 -7.54
CA THR A 47 -10.47 -8.95 -6.56
C THR A 47 -9.90 -7.96 -5.54
N PRO A 48 -10.73 -7.12 -4.91
CA PRO A 48 -10.29 -6.25 -3.84
C PRO A 48 -9.62 -7.02 -2.70
N LEU A 49 -8.58 -6.42 -2.12
CA LEU A 49 -7.91 -6.91 -0.93
C LEU A 49 -8.30 -6.08 0.28
N HIS A 50 -8.61 -6.74 1.39
CA HIS A 50 -8.86 -6.13 2.69
C HIS A 50 -7.66 -6.39 3.61
N LEU A 51 -7.04 -5.31 4.08
CA LEU A 51 -6.00 -5.36 5.10
C LEU A 51 -6.63 -5.13 6.48
N LEU A 52 -6.40 -6.05 7.41
CA LEU A 52 -6.91 -5.99 8.78
C LEU A 52 -5.74 -6.15 9.75
N VAL A 53 -5.75 -5.33 10.79
CA VAL A 53 -4.88 -5.49 11.96
C VAL A 53 -5.65 -6.32 12.98
N LEU A 54 -5.08 -7.47 13.40
CA LEU A 54 -5.76 -8.43 14.26
C LEU A 54 -5.24 -8.44 15.70
N LEU A 55 -3.98 -8.09 15.92
CA LEU A 55 -3.39 -7.99 17.26
C LEU A 55 -3.28 -6.53 17.68
N PHE A 56 -3.93 -6.20 18.78
CA PHE A 56 -3.84 -4.90 19.45
C PHE A 56 -3.29 -5.10 20.87
N GLN A 57 -1.96 -5.08 21.03
CA GLN A 57 -1.26 -5.10 22.33
C GLN A 57 -1.01 -3.69 22.92
N ASP A 58 -0.61 -2.69 22.13
CA ASP A 58 -0.41 -1.27 22.52
C ASP A 58 -1.13 -0.28 21.58
N GLN A 59 -1.09 1.04 21.80
CA GLN A 59 -1.77 2.03 20.91
C GLN A 59 -0.99 2.46 19.66
N ASN A 60 0.27 2.04 19.50
CA ASN A 60 1.17 2.56 18.46
C ASN A 60 1.39 1.58 17.29
N TYR A 61 0.39 1.41 16.42
CA TYR A 61 0.57 0.66 15.15
C TYR A 61 0.91 1.60 14.00
N GLY A 62 2.16 1.59 13.58
CA GLY A 62 2.57 2.22 12.32
C GLY A 62 2.28 1.28 11.14
N LEU A 63 1.22 1.56 10.38
CA LEU A 63 0.96 0.87 9.12
C LEU A 63 1.42 1.74 7.95
N HIS A 64 2.42 1.26 7.22
CA HIS A 64 2.90 1.88 5.99
C HIS A 64 2.50 1.02 4.79
N TYR A 65 1.87 1.63 3.79
CA TYR A 65 1.47 0.95 2.56
C TYR A 65 1.83 1.80 1.35
N GLU A 66 2.23 1.11 0.28
CA GLU A 66 2.56 1.69 -1.01
C GLU A 66 1.98 0.77 -2.08
N TYR A 67 1.39 1.36 -3.12
CA TYR A 67 0.78 0.62 -4.21
C TYR A 67 0.77 1.44 -5.49
N THR A 68 0.62 0.75 -6.61
CA THR A 68 0.50 1.36 -7.94
C THR A 68 -0.88 1.07 -8.50
N ILE A 69 -1.53 2.07 -9.08
CA ILE A 69 -2.79 1.92 -9.82
C ILE A 69 -2.48 1.99 -11.32
N PRO A 70 -3.01 1.09 -12.17
CA PRO A 70 -2.86 1.21 -13.62
C PRO A 70 -3.43 2.55 -14.08
N SER A 71 -2.68 3.31 -14.88
CA SER A 71 -3.22 4.47 -15.58
C SER A 71 -4.10 3.99 -16.74
N ASP A 72 -5.25 4.65 -16.95
CA ASP A 72 -6.08 4.36 -18.12
C ASP A 72 -5.25 4.54 -19.39
N PRO A 73 -5.33 3.60 -20.36
CA PRO A 73 -4.66 3.80 -21.64
C PRO A 73 -5.22 5.06 -22.28
N PRO A 74 -4.36 5.96 -22.81
CA PRO A 74 -4.85 7.11 -23.56
C PRO A 74 -5.72 6.59 -24.71
N PRO A 75 -6.85 7.26 -25.03
CA PRO A 75 -7.70 6.86 -26.14
C PRO A 75 -6.83 6.74 -27.41
N GLU A 76 -7.03 5.67 -28.20
CA GLU A 76 -6.20 5.27 -29.36
C GLU A 76 -5.93 6.39 -30.39
N ASN A 77 -6.64 7.52 -30.30
CA ASN A 77 -6.50 8.69 -31.15
C ASN A 77 -5.52 9.77 -30.64
N GLN A 78 -4.80 9.57 -29.54
CA GLN A 78 -3.80 10.53 -29.03
C GLN A 78 -2.38 9.96 -29.13
N SER A 79 -1.92 9.82 -30.38
CA SER A 79 -0.49 9.88 -30.65
C SER A 79 0.08 11.15 -30.01
N SER A 80 1.15 10.99 -29.22
CA SER A 80 2.06 12.04 -28.73
C SER A 80 1.55 13.10 -27.74
N LYS A 81 0.85 12.73 -26.65
CA LYS A 81 0.88 13.57 -25.44
C LYS A 81 1.77 12.93 -24.38
N ALA A 82 2.82 13.64 -23.99
CA ALA A 82 3.62 13.30 -22.83
C ALA A 82 2.71 13.11 -21.61
N PRO A 83 2.99 12.16 -20.70
CA PRO A 83 2.17 11.95 -19.51
C PRO A 83 2.01 13.29 -18.77
N GLU A 84 0.76 13.70 -18.52
CA GLU A 84 0.54 14.91 -17.73
C GLU A 84 1.13 14.72 -16.33
N PRO A 85 1.91 15.68 -15.81
CA PRO A 85 2.50 15.57 -14.49
C PRO A 85 1.40 15.47 -13.43
N LEU A 86 1.46 14.43 -12.61
CA LEU A 86 0.60 14.29 -11.45
C LEU A 86 1.11 15.21 -10.34
N PHE A 87 0.33 16.24 -10.00
CA PHE A 87 0.57 17.09 -8.84
C PHE A 87 -0.13 16.49 -7.61
N MET A 88 0.60 16.31 -6.51
CA MET A 88 0.06 15.83 -5.24
C MET A 88 0.40 16.82 -4.14
N TRP A 89 -0.61 17.22 -3.37
CA TRP A 89 -0.45 18.07 -2.19
C TRP A 89 -0.03 17.22 -1.00
N THR A 90 1.11 17.54 -0.39
CA THR A 90 1.57 16.92 0.86
C THR A 90 1.71 17.98 1.94
N HIS A 91 1.23 17.69 3.15
CA HIS A 91 1.40 18.61 4.28
C HIS A 91 2.85 18.57 4.77
N THR A 92 3.60 19.64 4.51
CA THR A 92 4.97 19.83 5.03
C THR A 92 4.97 20.82 6.20
N GLY A 93 6.04 20.82 7.00
CA GLY A 93 6.23 21.82 8.05
C GLY A 93 6.43 23.22 7.45
N TRP A 94 6.28 24.24 8.29
CA TRP A 94 6.62 25.61 7.92
C TRP A 94 8.13 25.74 7.70
N GLU A 95 8.53 26.36 6.60
CA GLU A 95 9.92 26.75 6.37
C GLU A 95 10.24 28.02 7.19
N ASP A 96 11.53 28.25 7.41
CA ASP A 96 11.99 29.47 8.07
C ASP A 96 11.64 30.69 7.20
N CYS A 97 11.35 31.82 7.86
CA CYS A 97 10.99 33.04 7.16
C CYS A 97 12.18 33.57 6.35
N ASP A 98 12.04 33.67 5.04
CA ASP A 98 13.07 34.22 4.12
C ASP A 98 13.33 35.73 4.32
N ALA A 99 12.51 36.42 5.12
CA ALA A 99 12.69 37.83 5.39
C ALA A 99 13.69 38.05 6.54
N THR A 100 14.88 38.56 6.21
CA THR A 100 15.73 39.24 7.20
C THR A 100 15.21 40.66 7.41
N CYS A 101 14.48 40.90 8.50
CA CYS A 101 14.21 42.28 8.93
C CYS A 101 15.48 42.85 9.59
N GLY A 102 16.07 43.87 8.96
CA GLY A 102 17.25 44.58 9.45
C GLY A 102 16.87 45.94 10.03
N GLY A 103 17.45 46.25 11.20
CA GLY A 103 17.49 47.60 11.78
C GLY A 103 18.65 48.43 11.24
#